data_AF-A0A8T3LLR6-F1
#
_entry.id   AF-A0A8T3LLR6-F1
#
_cell.length_a   1.000
_cell.length_b   1.000
_cell.length_c   1.000
_cell.angle_alpha   90.00
_cell.angle_beta   90.00
_cell.angle_gamma   90.00
#
_symmetry.space_group_name_H-M   'P 1'
#
loop_
_entity.id
_entity.type
_entity.pdbx_description
1 polymer ?
#
loop_
_entity_poly.entity_id
_entity_poly.type
_entity_poly.pdbx_seq_one_letter_code
_entity_poly.pdbx_strand_id
1 'polypeptide(L)' 'MPVSRLLKGTMPLLVLSVLREGELYGYEIAQAIRRRSGDRFMPSEGALYPTLHRLEGEGALAATWQEGD' A
#
# COMPACT_ATOMS: atom_id res chain seq x y z
N MET A 1 14.31 -19.59 1.54
CA MET A 1 13.52 -18.61 0.77
C MET A 1 14.19 -17.24 0.88
N PRO A 2 14.50 -16.54 -0.21
CA PRO A 2 15.10 -15.20 -0.12
C PRO A 2 14.08 -14.19 0.43
N VAL A 3 14.50 -13.35 1.38
CA VAL A 3 13.68 -12.32 2.07
C VAL A 3 12.98 -11.38 1.08
N SER A 4 13.62 -11.12 -0.06
CA SER A 4 13.07 -10.29 -1.14
C SER A 4 11.79 -10.84 -1.79
N ARG A 5 11.59 -12.17 -1.78
CA ARG A 5 10.38 -12.80 -2.33
C ARG A 5 9.20 -12.71 -1.36
N LEU A 6 9.48 -12.70 -0.05
CA LEU A 6 8.50 -12.48 1.01
C LEU A 6 7.93 -11.06 0.93
N LEU A 7 8.77 -10.02 0.86
CA LEU A 7 8.33 -8.63 0.74
C LEU A 7 7.41 -8.38 -0.47
N LYS A 8 7.72 -8.98 -1.63
CA LYS A 8 6.85 -8.90 -2.83
C LYS A 8 5.46 -9.51 -2.61
N GLY A 9 5.35 -10.59 -1.83
CA GLY A 9 4.07 -11.22 -1.51
C GLY A 9 3.28 -10.49 -0.41
N THR A 10 3.97 -9.74 0.46
CA THR A 10 3.34 -9.10 1.63
C THR A 10 2.85 -7.68 1.37
N MET A 11 3.40 -6.97 0.37
CA MET A 11 2.94 -5.60 0.03
C MET A 11 1.41 -5.45 -0.10
N PRO A 12 0.68 -6.36 -0.77
CA PRO A 12 -0.77 -6.26 -0.88
C PRO A 12 -1.47 -6.34 0.49
N LEU A 13 -0.99 -7.23 1.36
CA LEU A 13 -1.52 -7.37 2.72
C LEU A 13 -1.24 -6.13 3.57
N LEU A 14 -0.06 -5.50 3.41
CA LEU A 14 0.26 -4.25 4.10
C LEU A 14 -0.70 -3.13 3.68
N VAL A 15 -0.93 -2.97 2.38
CA VAL A 15 -1.88 -1.99 1.83
C VAL A 15 -3.29 -2.23 2.39
N LEU A 16 -3.82 -3.45 2.27
CA LEU A 16 -5.16 -3.79 2.76
C LEU A 16 -5.28 -3.63 4.29
N SER A 17 -4.22 -3.95 5.03
CA SER A 17 -4.21 -3.79 6.49
C SER A 17 -4.34 -2.32 6.93
N VAL A 18 -3.82 -1.41 6.11
CA VAL A 18 -3.88 0.03 6.36
C VAL A 18 -5.26 0.56 5.96
N LEU A 19 -5.73 0.22 4.75
CA LEU A 19 -7.03 0.67 4.23
C LEU A 19 -8.23 0.12 5.02
N ARG A 20 -8.05 -0.94 5.80
CA ARG A 20 -9.08 -1.43 6.74
C ARG A 20 -9.51 -0.37 7.76
N GLU A 21 -8.67 0.63 8.04
CA GLU A 21 -8.98 1.70 9.00
C GLU A 21 -9.65 2.93 8.36
N GLY A 22 -9.70 3.01 7.02
CA GLY A 22 -10.31 4.12 6.30
C GLY A 22 -9.72 4.32 4.91
N GLU A 23 -10.38 5.18 4.12
CA GLU A 23 -9.84 5.66 2.85
C GLU A 23 -8.60 6.53 3.08
N LEU A 24 -7.61 6.40 2.21
CA LEU A 24 -6.34 7.12 2.30
C LEU A 24 -5.78 7.38 0.91
N TYR A 25 -5.10 8.51 0.74
CA TYR A 25 -4.31 8.77 -0.46
C TYR A 25 -3.07 7.86 -0.51
N GLY A 26 -2.56 7.61 -1.72
CA GLY A 26 -1.39 6.74 -1.93
C GLY A 26 -0.19 7.10 -1.05
N TYR A 27 0.08 8.41 -0.88
CA TYR A 27 1.14 8.88 0.02
C TYR A 27 0.88 8.54 1.49
N GLU A 28 -0.37 8.67 1.95
CA GLU A 28 -0.76 8.37 3.33
C GLU A 28 -0.66 6.87 3.63
N ILE A 29 -0.95 6.01 2.64
CA ILE A 29 -0.73 4.57 2.75
C ILE A 29 0.76 4.29 3.01
N ALA A 30 1.67 4.90 2.24
CA ALA A 30 3.11 4.75 2.45
C ALA A 30 3.53 5.18 3.87
N GLN A 31 3.04 6.34 4.32
CA GLN A 31 3.33 6.87 5.65
C GLN A 31 2.74 6.00 6.78
N ALA A 32 1.54 5.46 6.60
CA ALA A 32 0.93 4.56 7.57
C ALA A 32 1.73 3.25 7.69
N ILE A 33 2.17 2.67 6.58
CA ILE A 33 3.05 1.50 6.58
C ILE A 33 4.36 1.81 7.31
N ARG A 34 4.98 2.96 7.02
CA ARG A 34 6.20 3.42 7.71
C ARG A 34 6.00 3.50 9.22
N ARG A 35 4.96 4.20 9.66
CA ARG A 35 4.64 4.36 11.08
C ARG A 35 4.39 3.01 11.77
N ARG A 36 3.56 2.14 11.19
CA ARG A 36 3.26 0.81 11.76
C ARG A 36 4.47 -0.12 11.78
N SER A 37 5.42 0.08 10.87
CA SER A 37 6.68 -0.66 10.88
C SER A 37 7.66 -0.20 11.97
N GLY A 38 7.39 0.91 12.66
CA GLY A 38 8.33 1.59 13.57
C GLY A 38 9.49 2.23 12.80
N ASP A 39 9.18 2.90 11.68
CA ASP A 39 10.12 3.58 10.77
C ASP A 39 11.19 2.67 10.13
N ARG A 40 11.04 1.35 10.24
CA ARG A 40 11.98 0.36 9.66
C ARG A 40 11.75 0.09 8.18
N PHE A 41 10.57 0.43 7.64
CA PHE A 41 10.20 0.13 6.27
C PHE A 41 9.40 1.27 5.66
N MET A 42 9.91 1.85 4.58
CA MET A 42 9.16 2.76 3.72
C MET A 42 8.97 2.08 2.37
N PRO A 43 7.71 1.83 1.93
CA PRO A 43 7.46 1.36 0.58
C PRO A 43 8.01 2.36 -0.45
N SER A 44 8.72 1.86 -1.46
CA SER A 44 9.03 2.69 -2.63
C SER A 44 7.78 2.88 -3.48
N GLU A 45 7.72 3.98 -4.23
CA GLU A 45 6.64 4.23 -5.19
C GLU A 45 6.51 3.10 -6.21
N GLY A 46 7.64 2.60 -6.71
CA GLY A 46 7.70 1.47 -7.64
C GLY A 46 7.27 0.11 -7.06
N ALA A 47 7.05 0.03 -5.74
CA ALA A 47 6.42 -1.13 -5.11
C ALA A 47 4.95 -0.85 -4.77
N LEU A 48 4.66 0.36 -4.28
CA LEU A 48 3.33 0.72 -3.79
C LEU A 48 2.32 0.87 -4.93
N TYR A 49 2.58 1.74 -5.91
CA TYR A 49 1.60 2.04 -6.96
C TYR A 49 1.28 0.82 -7.84
N PRO A 50 2.26 0.01 -8.27
CA PRO A 50 1.93 -1.24 -8.97
C PRO A 50 1.10 -2.21 -8.12
N THR A 51 1.31 -2.22 -6.79
CA THR A 51 0.48 -3.03 -5.88
C THR A 51 -0.94 -2.50 -5.80
N LEU A 52 -1.14 -1.19 -5.73
CA LEU A 52 -2.46 -0.55 -5.73
C LEU A 52 -3.22 -0.86 -7.02
N HIS A 53 -2.59 -0.64 -8.19
CA HIS A 53 -3.21 -0.97 -9.48
C HIS A 53 -3.55 -2.45 -9.63
N ARG A 54 -2.70 -3.34 -9.11
CA ARG A 54 -3.00 -4.78 -9.13
C ARG A 54 -4.21 -5.11 -8.25
N LEU A 55 -4.27 -4.58 -7.03
CA LEU A 55 -5.41 -4.79 -6.13
C LEU A 55 -6.71 -4.21 -6.69
N GLU A 56 -6.64 -3.05 -7.36
CA GLU A 56 -7.77 -2.45 -8.08
C GLU A 56 -8.24 -3.35 -9.23
N GLY A 57 -7.31 -3.82 -10.08
CA GLY A 57 -7.61 -4.74 -11.17
C GLY A 57 -8.16 -6.09 -10.72
N GLU A 58 -7.82 -6.53 -9.51
CA GLU A 58 -8.37 -7.72 -8.85
C GLU A 58 -9.73 -7.47 -8.17
N GLY A 59 -10.21 -6.22 -8.13
CA GLY A 59 -11.45 -5.84 -7.46
C GLY A 59 -11.37 -5.85 -5.93
N ALA A 60 -10.16 -5.91 -5.37
CA ALA A 60 -9.91 -5.93 -3.92
C ALA A 60 -9.97 -4.54 -3.27
N LEU A 61 -9.83 -3.48 -4.07
CA LEU A 61 -10.04 -2.09 -3.66
C LEU A 61 -10.64 -1.29 -4.83
N ALA A 62 -11.12 -0.09 -4.53
CA ALA A 62 -11.50 0.91 -5.53
C ALA A 62 -10.72 2.19 -5.27
N ALA A 63 -10.41 2.94 -6.32
CA ALA A 63 -9.82 4.26 -6.23
C ALA A 63 -10.79 5.30 -6.80
N THR A 64 -10.80 6.48 -6.20
CA THR A 64 -11.54 7.64 -6.70
C THR A 64 -10.61 8.82 -6.77
N TRP A 65 -10.72 9.60 -7.84
CA TRP A 65 -10.06 10.90 -7.93
C TRP A 65 -10.86 11.93 -7.16
N GLN A 66 -10.18 12.69 -6.30
CA GLN A 66 -10.73 13.85 -5.64
C GLN A 66 -9.91 15.05 -6.10
N GLU A 67 -10.58 16.10 -6.57
CA GLU A 67 -9.94 17.40 -6.77
C GLU A 67 -9.60 17.96 -5.39
N GLY A 68 -8.34 18.38 -5.20
CA GLY A 68 -7.95 19.07 -3.98
C GLY A 68 -8.60 20.45 -3.95
N ASP A 69 -9.31 20.74 -2.87
CA ASP A 69 -9.81 22.08 -2.57
C ASP A 69 -8.67 23.12 -2.48
#